data_AF-A0A382BY76-F1
#
_entry.id   AF-A0A382BY76-F1
#
_cell.length_a   1.000
_cell.length_b   1.000
_cell.length_c   1.000
_cell.angle_alpha   90.00
_cell.angle_beta   90.00
_cell.angle_gamma   90.00
#
_symmetry.space_group_name_H-M   'P 1'
#
loop_
_entity.id
_entity.type
_entity.pdbx_description
1 polymer ?
#
loop_
_entity_poly.entity_id
_entity_poly.type
_entity_poly.pdbx_seq_one_letter_code
_entity_poly.pdbx_strand_id
1 'polypeptide(L)'
;LSKVASVASFFVSRVDSAVDTLLEATIQNGESGFEHLLGKSAIANATLAYRDFRQTVSERRFESLQENGAQVQRPLWASTGTKNPSYSDVLYMESLIGPDTVNTAPPATMANFLDHGEVKPTITGYIEEAERVMADLKSSGVSITEVTEKLLSDGVKSFTNSFNALIVNVEEKKTHLLSKVVR
;
A
#
# COMPACT_ATOMS: atom_id res chain seq x y z
N LEU A 1 0.65 -18.41 22.76
CA LEU A 1 1.08 -17.26 21.93
C LEU A 1 -0.08 -16.30 21.58
N SER A 2 -1.22 -16.38 22.27
CA SER A 2 -2.50 -15.81 21.84
C SER A 2 -2.73 -14.34 22.15
N LYS A 3 -1.83 -13.68 22.88
CA LYS A 3 -1.98 -12.26 23.28
C LYS A 3 -1.18 -11.29 22.41
N VAL A 4 -0.44 -11.79 21.42
CA VAL A 4 0.35 -10.96 20.51
C VAL A 4 -0.34 -10.95 19.15
N ALA A 5 -0.72 -9.75 18.72
CA ALA A 5 -1.23 -9.50 17.38
C ALA A 5 -0.25 -8.61 16.63
N SER A 6 -0.17 -8.78 15.31
CA SER A 6 0.68 -7.97 14.45
C SER A 6 0.02 -7.75 13.09
N VAL A 7 0.47 -6.69 12.41
CA VAL A 7 0.10 -6.39 11.03
C VAL A 7 1.36 -6.03 10.24
N ALA A 8 1.38 -6.38 8.96
CA ALA A 8 2.39 -5.96 8.02
C ALA A 8 1.80 -4.85 7.12
N SER A 9 2.05 -3.59 7.47
CA SER A 9 1.53 -2.44 6.73
C SER A 9 2.20 -2.32 5.35
N PHE A 10 1.46 -2.64 4.30
CA PHE A 10 1.88 -2.66 2.92
C PHE A 10 1.25 -1.48 2.15
N PHE A 11 2.08 -0.58 1.62
CA PHE A 11 1.61 0.64 0.96
C PHE A 11 1.18 0.36 -0.48
N VAL A 12 -0.02 0.82 -0.85
CA VAL A 12 -0.66 0.51 -2.14
C VAL A 12 -0.50 1.67 -3.13
N SER A 13 -1.23 2.78 -2.96
CA SER A 13 -1.36 3.82 -4.01
C SER A 13 -0.03 4.47 -4.43
N ARG A 14 0.98 4.44 -3.56
CA ARG A 14 2.32 5.00 -3.85
C ARG A 14 3.03 4.23 -4.97
N VAL A 15 2.72 2.95 -5.12
CA VAL A 15 3.29 2.10 -6.16
C VAL A 15 2.78 2.55 -7.52
N ASP A 16 1.47 2.65 -7.72
CA ASP A 16 0.91 3.15 -8.98
C ASP A 16 1.38 4.57 -9.28
N SER A 17 1.40 5.48 -8.31
CA SER A 17 1.89 6.84 -8.57
C SER A 17 3.34 6.85 -9.10
N ALA A 18 4.21 5.98 -8.59
CA ALA A 18 5.59 5.89 -9.03
C ALA A 18 5.74 5.15 -10.37
N VAL A 19 5.03 4.03 -10.54
CA VAL A 19 5.08 3.21 -11.76
C VAL A 19 4.42 3.93 -12.93
N ASP A 20 3.23 4.50 -12.74
CA ASP A 20 2.52 5.25 -13.78
C ASP A 20 3.37 6.41 -14.29
N THR A 21 4.08 7.13 -13.42
CA THR A 21 5.02 8.20 -13.84
C THR A 21 6.11 7.67 -14.78
N LEU A 22 6.66 6.47 -14.50
CA LEU A 22 7.69 5.87 -15.35
C LEU A 22 7.10 5.38 -16.68
N LEU A 23 5.94 4.74 -16.64
CA LEU A 23 5.24 4.26 -17.83
C LEU A 23 4.82 5.41 -18.74
N GLU A 24 4.26 6.49 -18.18
CA GLU A 24 3.89 7.70 -18.92
C GLU A 24 5.10 8.32 -19.61
N ALA A 25 6.26 8.37 -18.95
CA ALA A 25 7.48 8.86 -19.56
C ALA A 25 7.93 7.97 -20.74
N THR A 26 7.87 6.64 -20.58
CA THR A 26 8.14 5.68 -21.66
C THR A 26 7.19 5.87 -22.85
N ILE A 27 5.89 6.04 -22.57
CA ILE A 27 4.85 6.28 -23.58
C ILE A 27 5.09 7.60 -24.33
N GLN A 28 5.42 8.67 -23.62
CA GLN A 28 5.73 9.97 -24.20
C GLN A 28 6.98 9.94 -25.10
N ASN A 29 7.91 9.02 -24.84
CA ASN A 29 9.09 8.80 -25.67
C ASN A 29 8.82 7.97 -26.94
N GLY A 30 7.56 7.59 -27.20
CA GLY A 30 7.12 6.94 -28.42
C GLY A 30 7.07 5.41 -28.36
N GLU A 31 7.33 4.81 -27.20
CA GLU A 31 7.03 3.40 -26.96
C GLU A 31 5.52 3.23 -26.72
N SER A 32 4.90 2.21 -27.31
CA SER A 32 3.44 2.00 -27.22
C SER A 32 3.12 0.58 -26.77
N GLY A 33 1.91 0.37 -26.27
CA GLY A 33 1.45 -0.93 -25.80
C GLY A 33 1.61 -1.13 -24.30
N PHE A 34 1.99 -0.11 -23.54
CA PHE A 34 2.12 -0.15 -22.07
C PHE A 34 1.00 0.58 -21.34
N GLU A 35 0.09 1.25 -22.06
CA GLU A 35 -1.04 2.01 -21.52
C GLU A 35 -1.95 1.15 -20.63
N HIS A 36 -2.05 -0.15 -20.96
CA HIS A 36 -2.84 -1.11 -20.21
C HIS A 36 -2.29 -1.43 -18.81
N LEU A 37 -1.04 -1.03 -18.51
CA LEU A 37 -0.38 -1.25 -17.21
C LEU A 37 -0.64 -0.11 -16.21
N LEU A 38 -1.14 1.04 -16.68
CA LEU A 38 -1.44 2.19 -15.82
C LEU A 38 -2.47 1.82 -14.76
N GLY A 39 -2.17 2.10 -13.49
CA GLY A 39 -3.04 1.81 -12.35
C GLY A 39 -3.17 0.32 -11.99
N LYS A 40 -2.35 -0.55 -12.57
CA LYS A 40 -2.38 -2.01 -12.31
C LYS A 40 -1.32 -2.48 -11.33
N SER A 41 -0.22 -1.74 -11.22
CA SER A 41 1.00 -2.18 -10.52
C SER A 41 0.78 -2.38 -9.01
N ALA A 42 0.03 -1.50 -8.36
CA ALA A 42 -0.18 -1.55 -6.92
C ALA A 42 -1.04 -2.73 -6.50
N ILE A 43 -2.13 -3.00 -7.23
CA ILE A 43 -3.02 -4.13 -6.98
C ILE A 43 -2.28 -5.43 -7.27
N ALA A 44 -1.55 -5.51 -8.39
CA ALA A 44 -0.73 -6.67 -8.71
C ALA A 44 0.29 -6.95 -7.58
N ASN A 45 1.00 -5.92 -7.11
CA ASN A 45 1.99 -6.04 -6.05
C ASN A 45 1.36 -6.55 -4.74
N ALA A 46 0.25 -5.97 -4.31
CA ALA A 46 -0.47 -6.39 -3.11
C ALA A 46 -1.05 -7.80 -3.24
N THR A 47 -1.51 -8.19 -4.43
CA THR A 47 -2.03 -9.54 -4.71
C THR A 47 -0.93 -10.59 -4.57
N LEU A 48 0.27 -10.34 -5.09
CA LEU A 48 1.41 -11.25 -4.93
C LEU A 48 1.91 -11.30 -3.48
N ALA A 49 1.94 -10.16 -2.78
CA ALA A 49 2.24 -10.13 -1.35
C ALA A 49 1.23 -10.95 -0.53
N TYR A 50 -0.05 -10.91 -0.91
CA TYR A 50 -1.09 -11.72 -0.29
C TYR A 50 -0.92 -13.23 -0.59
N ARG A 51 -0.58 -13.60 -1.83
CA ARG A 51 -0.20 -14.98 -2.19
C ARG A 51 0.94 -15.49 -1.30
N ASP A 52 2.00 -14.71 -1.16
CA ASP A 52 3.19 -15.09 -0.37
C ASP A 52 2.85 -15.19 1.13
N PHE A 53 1.99 -14.31 1.63
CA PHE A 53 1.41 -14.42 2.97
C PHE A 53 0.66 -15.75 3.15
N ARG A 54 -0.26 -16.09 2.24
CA ARG A 54 -1.04 -17.34 2.31
C ARG A 54 -0.14 -18.57 2.29
N GLN A 55 0.89 -18.56 1.45
CA GLN A 55 1.89 -19.63 1.40
C GLN A 55 2.62 -19.76 2.75
N THR A 56 3.13 -18.65 3.27
CA THR A 56 3.91 -18.62 4.52
C THR A 56 3.12 -19.14 5.72
N VAL A 57 1.85 -18.75 5.85
CA VAL A 57 1.00 -19.19 6.99
C VAL A 57 0.48 -20.62 6.83
N SER A 58 0.55 -21.18 5.62
CA SER A 58 0.23 -22.60 5.35
C SER A 58 1.41 -23.55 5.55
N GLU A 59 2.61 -23.03 5.85
CA GLU A 59 3.75 -23.88 6.12
C GLU A 59 3.61 -24.58 7.48
N ARG A 60 4.03 -25.85 7.56
CA ARG A 60 4.03 -26.66 8.80
C ARG A 60 4.65 -25.92 9.99
N ARG A 61 5.67 -25.10 9.74
CA ARG A 61 6.33 -24.28 10.76
C ARG A 61 5.33 -23.32 11.42
N PHE A 62 4.50 -22.64 10.63
CA PHE A 62 3.51 -21.70 11.14
C PHE A 62 2.29 -22.41 11.73
N GLU A 63 1.83 -23.51 11.10
CA GLU A 63 0.73 -24.34 11.62
C GLU A 63 1.01 -24.77 13.07
N SER A 64 2.22 -25.25 13.36
CA SER A 64 2.62 -25.64 14.72
C SER A 64 2.58 -24.47 15.72
N LEU A 65 2.90 -23.24 15.30
CA LEU A 65 2.76 -22.05 16.14
C LEU A 65 1.28 -21.72 16.39
N GLN A 66 0.45 -21.87 15.37
CA GLN A 66 -0.98 -21.60 15.44
C GLN A 66 -1.71 -22.58 16.37
N GLU A 67 -1.32 -23.87 16.38
CA GLU A 67 -1.79 -24.87 17.36
C GLU A 67 -1.47 -24.46 18.80
N ASN A 68 -0.37 -23.71 19.00
CA ASN A 68 0.02 -23.12 20.29
C ASN A 68 -0.56 -21.70 20.53
N GLY A 69 -1.59 -21.37 19.75
CA GLY A 69 -2.37 -20.13 19.83
C GLY A 69 -1.68 -18.91 19.24
N ALA A 70 -0.73 -19.04 18.33
CA ALA A 70 -0.18 -17.87 17.61
C ALA A 70 -1.23 -17.27 16.66
N GLN A 71 -1.20 -15.94 16.51
CA GLN A 71 -2.00 -15.23 15.52
C GLN A 71 -1.17 -14.96 14.26
N VAL A 72 -1.79 -14.97 13.08
CA VAL A 72 -1.14 -14.53 11.83
C VAL A 72 -0.81 -13.04 11.90
N GLN A 73 0.34 -12.65 11.35
CA GLN A 73 0.60 -11.24 11.04
C GLN A 73 -0.18 -10.89 9.78
N ARG A 74 -1.29 -10.17 9.94
CA ARG A 74 -2.19 -9.86 8.83
C ARG A 74 -1.57 -8.83 7.87
N PRO A 75 -1.65 -9.02 6.55
CA PRO A 75 -1.39 -7.94 5.62
C PRO A 75 -2.34 -6.77 5.90
N LEU A 76 -1.79 -5.56 6.00
CA LEU A 76 -2.56 -4.34 6.17
C LEU A 76 -2.33 -3.42 4.98
N TRP A 77 -3.36 -3.19 4.18
CA TRP A 77 -3.31 -2.29 3.03
C TRP A 77 -3.35 -0.84 3.50
N ALA A 78 -2.25 -0.13 3.30
CA ALA A 78 -2.08 1.27 3.68
C ALA A 78 -2.02 2.17 2.45
N SER A 79 -2.36 3.45 2.63
CA SER A 79 -2.41 4.42 1.52
C SER A 79 -3.34 3.94 0.40
N THR A 80 -4.57 3.61 0.75
CA THR A 80 -5.60 3.05 -0.15
C THR A 80 -6.56 4.10 -0.72
N GLY A 81 -6.26 5.39 -0.53
CA GLY A 81 -6.95 6.46 -1.23
C GLY A 81 -6.36 6.67 -2.63
N THR A 82 -7.19 6.54 -3.66
CA THR A 82 -6.84 6.78 -5.07
C THR A 82 -6.26 8.18 -5.27
N LYS A 83 -5.18 8.28 -6.07
CA LYS A 83 -4.48 9.55 -6.34
C LYS A 83 -4.76 10.10 -7.73
N ASN A 84 -4.98 9.23 -8.70
CA ASN A 84 -5.32 9.60 -10.06
C ASN A 84 -6.85 9.73 -10.18
N PRO A 85 -7.39 10.92 -10.53
CA PRO A 85 -8.84 11.12 -10.67
C PRO A 85 -9.47 10.32 -11.82
N SER A 86 -8.65 9.77 -12.72
CA SER A 86 -9.12 8.88 -13.80
C SER A 86 -9.47 7.49 -13.30
N TYR A 87 -9.06 7.12 -12.09
CA TYR A 87 -9.36 5.83 -11.48
C TYR A 87 -10.53 5.98 -10.51
N SER A 88 -11.24 4.86 -10.28
CA SER A 88 -12.25 4.80 -9.22
C SER A 88 -11.65 5.23 -7.88
N ASP A 89 -12.34 6.08 -7.14
CA ASP A 89 -11.95 6.55 -5.81
C ASP A 89 -12.07 5.47 -4.72
N VAL A 90 -12.73 4.35 -5.06
CA VAL A 90 -12.81 3.12 -4.25
C VAL A 90 -11.95 1.97 -4.81
N LEU A 91 -11.17 2.19 -5.87
CA LEU A 91 -10.38 1.17 -6.58
C LEU A 91 -9.64 0.20 -5.64
N TYR A 92 -8.81 0.75 -4.73
CA TYR A 92 -8.00 -0.08 -3.84
C TYR A 92 -8.80 -0.69 -2.69
N MET A 93 -9.92 -0.09 -2.32
CA MET A 93 -10.81 -0.65 -1.29
C MET A 93 -11.51 -1.89 -1.82
N GLU A 94 -12.00 -1.85 -3.06
CA GLU A 94 -12.68 -2.98 -3.71
C GLU A 94 -11.70 -4.09 -4.10
N SER A 95 -10.54 -3.74 -4.62
CA SER A 95 -9.62 -4.72 -5.25
C SER A 95 -8.83 -5.58 -4.27
N LEU A 96 -8.78 -5.22 -2.99
CA LEU A 96 -7.90 -5.82 -1.99
C LEU A 96 -8.64 -6.54 -0.85
N ILE A 97 -9.89 -6.92 -1.09
CA ILE A 97 -10.74 -7.59 -0.10
C ILE A 97 -10.39 -9.08 -0.07
N GLY A 98 -9.95 -9.55 1.09
CA GLY A 98 -9.67 -10.97 1.33
C GLY A 98 -9.58 -11.33 2.82
N PRO A 99 -9.66 -12.63 3.15
CA PRO A 99 -9.57 -13.09 4.53
C PRO A 99 -8.21 -12.76 5.15
N ASP A 100 -8.19 -12.58 6.47
CA ASP A 100 -6.99 -12.28 7.25
C ASP A 100 -6.24 -11.01 6.81
N THR A 101 -6.95 -10.04 6.22
CA THR A 101 -6.40 -8.73 5.85
C THR A 101 -7.02 -7.60 6.66
N VAL A 102 -6.35 -6.45 6.64
CA VAL A 102 -6.86 -5.17 7.17
C VAL A 102 -6.69 -4.13 6.09
N ASN A 103 -7.61 -3.17 5.98
CA ASN A 103 -7.41 -1.97 5.17
C ASN A 103 -7.48 -0.75 6.09
N THR A 104 -6.47 0.12 6.04
CA THR A 104 -6.49 1.42 6.72
C THR A 104 -6.72 2.52 5.70
N ALA A 105 -7.89 3.16 5.80
CA ALA A 105 -8.33 4.16 4.85
C ALA A 105 -8.56 5.51 5.55
N PRO A 106 -8.22 6.64 4.91
CA PRO A 106 -8.65 7.95 5.37
C PRO A 106 -10.18 8.05 5.44
N PRO A 107 -10.75 8.93 6.29
CA PRO A 107 -12.20 9.09 6.40
C PRO A 107 -12.92 9.36 5.07
N ALA A 108 -12.31 10.13 4.17
CA ALA A 108 -12.88 10.41 2.84
C ALA A 108 -12.98 9.15 1.98
N THR A 109 -11.91 8.34 1.91
CA THR A 109 -11.92 7.07 1.18
C THR A 109 -12.95 6.09 1.76
N MET A 110 -13.07 6.05 3.09
CA MET A 110 -14.10 5.24 3.75
C MET A 110 -15.52 5.73 3.41
N ALA A 111 -15.75 7.05 3.38
CA ALA A 111 -17.05 7.61 3.00
C ALA A 111 -17.45 7.24 1.56
N ASN A 112 -16.52 7.33 0.61
CA ASN A 112 -16.78 6.95 -0.78
C ASN A 112 -17.07 5.45 -0.90
N PHE A 113 -16.32 4.60 -0.19
CA PHE A 113 -16.59 3.16 -0.15
C PHE A 113 -17.95 2.81 0.46
N LEU A 114 -18.39 3.55 1.48
CA LEU A 114 -19.72 3.37 2.07
C LEU A 114 -20.86 3.84 1.16
N ASP A 115 -20.60 4.84 0.30
CA ASP A 115 -21.57 5.38 -0.64
C ASP A 115 -21.81 4.44 -1.83
N HIS A 116 -20.72 3.96 -2.45
CA HIS A 116 -20.81 3.23 -3.72
C HIS A 116 -19.81 2.09 -3.91
N GLY A 117 -19.13 1.64 -2.85
CA GLY A 117 -18.21 0.52 -2.92
C GLY A 117 -18.89 -0.84 -2.97
N GLU A 118 -18.26 -1.81 -3.63
CA GLU A 118 -18.71 -3.19 -3.73
C GLU A 118 -17.88 -4.13 -2.84
N VAL A 119 -18.57 -4.95 -2.03
CA VAL A 119 -17.95 -5.94 -1.14
C VAL A 119 -17.94 -7.31 -1.81
N LYS A 120 -16.78 -7.71 -2.36
CA LYS A 120 -16.55 -9.05 -2.93
C LYS A 120 -15.16 -9.55 -2.57
N PRO A 121 -14.94 -10.87 -2.42
CA PRO A 121 -13.60 -11.42 -2.25
C PRO A 121 -12.83 -11.29 -3.57
N THR A 122 -11.98 -10.27 -3.67
CA THR A 122 -11.30 -9.89 -4.92
C THR A 122 -9.85 -10.35 -4.93
N ILE A 123 -9.11 -10.16 -3.84
CA ILE A 123 -7.64 -10.33 -3.85
C ILE A 123 -7.17 -11.75 -4.19
N THR A 124 -8.01 -12.77 -4.00
CA THR A 124 -7.69 -14.16 -4.36
C THR A 124 -7.90 -14.49 -5.83
N GLY A 125 -8.69 -13.70 -6.56
CA GLY A 125 -9.12 -14.00 -7.92
C GLY A 125 -8.13 -13.61 -9.03
N TYR A 126 -7.08 -12.86 -8.69
CA TYR A 126 -6.26 -12.15 -9.69
C TYR A 126 -4.77 -12.50 -9.66
N ILE A 127 -4.38 -13.65 -9.10
CA ILE A 127 -2.96 -14.01 -8.98
C ILE A 127 -2.27 -14.10 -10.35
N GLU A 128 -2.87 -14.81 -11.31
CA GLU A 128 -2.30 -14.95 -12.67
C GLU A 128 -2.27 -13.62 -13.44
N GLU A 129 -3.23 -12.72 -13.20
CA GLU A 129 -3.20 -11.37 -13.77
C GLU A 129 -2.07 -10.55 -13.14
N ALA A 130 -1.91 -10.63 -11.82
CA ALA A 130 -0.85 -9.93 -11.10
C ALA A 130 0.55 -10.37 -11.55
N GLU A 131 0.76 -11.67 -11.79
CA GLU A 131 2.03 -12.19 -12.33
C GLU A 131 2.31 -11.67 -13.74
N ARG A 132 1.28 -11.60 -14.59
CA ARG A 132 1.38 -11.03 -15.94
C ARG A 132 1.73 -9.54 -15.90
N VAL A 133 1.02 -8.75 -15.08
CA VAL A 133 1.33 -7.33 -14.89
C VAL A 133 2.79 -7.13 -14.48
N MET A 134 3.32 -7.94 -13.55
CA MET A 134 4.72 -7.84 -13.14
C MET A 134 5.70 -8.20 -14.27
N ALA A 135 5.37 -9.20 -15.09
CA ALA A 135 6.18 -9.57 -16.25
C ALA A 135 6.17 -8.49 -17.34
N ASP A 136 5.02 -7.88 -17.58
CA ASP A 136 4.84 -6.82 -18.58
C ASP A 136 5.52 -5.52 -18.14
N LEU A 137 5.43 -5.15 -16.86
CA LEU A 137 6.21 -4.04 -16.28
C LEU A 137 7.71 -4.23 -16.46
N LYS A 138 8.21 -5.46 -16.23
CA LYS A 138 9.62 -5.76 -16.46
C LYS A 138 10.00 -5.61 -17.94
N SER A 139 9.10 -6.02 -18.83
CA SER A 139 9.28 -5.91 -20.29
C SER A 139 9.26 -4.47 -20.79
N SER A 140 8.55 -3.58 -20.08
CA SER A 140 8.57 -2.12 -20.33
C SER A 140 9.78 -1.41 -19.70
N GLY A 141 10.75 -2.16 -19.16
CA GLY A 141 11.92 -1.60 -18.50
C GLY A 141 11.68 -1.07 -17.08
N VAL A 142 10.48 -1.26 -16.50
CA VAL A 142 10.17 -0.82 -15.14
C VAL A 142 10.48 -1.95 -14.15
N SER A 143 11.44 -1.69 -13.27
CA SER A 143 11.80 -2.61 -12.18
C SER A 143 10.99 -2.32 -10.92
N ILE A 144 10.06 -3.21 -10.55
CA ILE A 144 9.29 -3.05 -9.30
C ILE A 144 10.21 -3.06 -8.06
N THR A 145 11.33 -3.78 -8.12
CA THR A 145 12.34 -3.78 -7.06
C THR A 145 12.93 -2.38 -6.87
N GLU A 146 13.40 -1.75 -7.95
CA GLU A 146 13.97 -0.40 -7.87
C GLU A 146 12.93 0.63 -7.43
N VAL A 147 11.69 0.51 -7.92
CA VAL A 147 10.57 1.36 -7.48
C VAL A 147 10.34 1.22 -5.97
N THR A 148 10.26 -0.01 -5.46
CA THR A 148 9.99 -0.25 -4.03
C THR A 148 11.15 0.15 -3.13
N GLU A 149 12.41 -0.02 -3.56
CA GLU A 149 13.60 0.46 -2.87
C GLU A 149 13.60 2.00 -2.77
N LYS A 150 13.29 2.68 -3.88
CA LYS A 150 13.16 4.13 -3.91
C LYS A 150 12.02 4.60 -3.00
N LEU A 151 10.85 3.97 -3.08
CA LEU A 151 9.70 4.29 -2.23
C LEU A 151 10.00 4.09 -0.74
N LEU A 152 10.78 3.07 -0.38
CA LEU A 152 11.26 2.85 0.98
C LEU A 152 12.15 4.01 1.45
N SER A 153 13.18 4.35 0.66
CA SER A 153 14.10 5.44 0.97
C SER A 153 13.38 6.78 1.12
N ASP A 154 12.52 7.12 0.16
CA ASP A 154 11.72 8.35 0.18
C ASP A 154 10.71 8.35 1.34
N GLY A 155 10.13 7.20 1.66
CA GLY A 155 9.23 7.01 2.78
C GLY A 155 9.88 7.29 4.13
N VAL A 156 11.07 6.72 4.36
CA VAL A 156 11.86 6.96 5.59
C VAL A 156 12.22 8.44 5.73
N LYS A 157 12.67 9.06 4.63
CA LYS A 157 12.99 10.49 4.60
C LYS A 157 11.76 11.36 4.89
N SER A 158 10.62 11.06 4.25
CA SER A 158 9.36 11.78 4.47
C SER A 158 8.90 11.70 5.92
N PHE A 159 8.96 10.51 6.53
CA PHE A 159 8.56 10.34 7.93
C PHE A 159 9.50 11.08 8.89
N THR A 160 10.81 11.05 8.62
CA THR A 160 11.79 11.82 9.39
C THR A 160 11.50 13.32 9.32
N ASN A 161 11.21 13.83 8.12
CA ASN A 161 10.87 15.23 7.93
C ASN A 161 9.58 15.62 8.65
N SER A 162 8.53 14.81 8.55
CA SER A 162 7.26 15.04 9.27
C SER A 162 7.45 15.02 10.78
N PHE A 163 8.28 14.12 11.30
CA PHE A 163 8.60 14.07 12.73
C PHE A 163 9.37 15.32 13.18
N ASN A 164 10.40 15.73 12.45
CA ASN A 164 11.15 16.96 12.76
C ASN A 164 10.24 18.20 12.75
N ALA A 165 9.36 18.31 11.75
CA ALA A 165 8.37 19.38 11.68
C ALA A 165 7.41 19.37 12.89
N LEU A 166 6.96 18.19 13.34
CA LEU A 166 6.16 18.05 14.55
C LEU A 166 6.90 18.59 15.78
N ILE A 167 8.17 18.20 15.97
CA ILE A 167 8.98 18.66 17.11
C ILE A 167 9.17 20.18 17.10
N VAL A 168 9.46 20.77 15.93
CA VAL A 168 9.56 22.23 15.78
C VAL A 168 8.26 22.93 16.18
N ASN A 169 7.12 22.44 15.68
CA ASN A 169 5.80 23.00 16.01
C ASN A 169 5.50 22.95 17.52
N VAL A 170 5.86 21.85 18.19
CA VAL A 170 5.69 21.71 19.64
C VAL A 170 6.57 22.71 20.39
N GLU A 171 7.82 22.90 19.96
CA GLU A 171 8.75 23.84 20.58
C GLU A 171 8.31 25.31 20.40
N GLU A 172 7.83 25.67 19.22
CA GLU A 172 7.25 26.98 18.95
C GLU A 172 6.02 27.24 19.83
N LYS A 173 5.13 26.24 19.95
CA LYS A 173 3.95 26.34 20.80
C LYS A 173 4.33 26.50 22.27
N LYS A 174 5.31 25.74 22.77
CA LYS A 174 5.84 25.84 24.13
C LYS A 174 6.39 27.24 24.39
N THR A 175 7.24 27.75 23.51
CA THR A 175 7.85 29.08 23.60
C THR A 175 6.78 30.18 23.62
N HIS A 176 5.78 30.07 22.74
CA HIS A 176 4.66 31.02 22.69
C HIS A 176 3.81 31.03 23.97
N LEU A 177 3.60 29.88 24.60
CA LEU A 177 2.84 29.80 25.86
C LEU A 177 3.66 30.37 27.03
N LEU A 178 4.95 30.05 27.13
CA LEU A 178 5.81 30.56 28.20
C LEU A 178 5.99 32.08 28.14
N SER A 179 6.11 32.67 26.95
CA SER A 179 6.22 34.13 26.81
C SER A 179 4.95 34.88 27.21
N LYS A 180 3.79 34.22 27.23
CA LYS A 180 2.51 34.77 27.70
C LYS A 180 2.31 34.65 29.21
N VAL A 181 3.02 33.76 29.88
CA VAL A 181 2.94 33.55 31.35
C VAL A 181 3.86 34.52 32.11
N VAL A 182 4.85 35.12 31.45
CA VAL A 182 5.81 36.08 32.04
C VAL A 182 5.33 37.54 31.94
N ARG A 183 4.01 37.77 31.92
CA ARG A 183 3.38 39.10 32.07
C ARG A 183 2.47 39.10 33.29
#